data_AF-W7XV12-F1
#
_entry.id   AF-W7XV12-F1
#
_cell.length_a   1.000
_cell.length_b   1.000
_cell.length_c   1.000
_cell.angle_alpha   90.00
_cell.angle_beta   90.00
_cell.angle_gamma   90.00
#
_symmetry.space_group_name_H-M   'P 1'
#
loop_
_entity.id
_entity.type
_entity.pdbx_description
1 polymer ?
#
loop_
_entity_poly.entity_id
_entity_poly.type
_entity_poly.pdbx_seq_one_letter_code
_entity_poly.pdbx_strand_id
1 'polypeptide(L)'
;MENGVFHSNLKNIKLLNDFFKEYTNELLHHLKKEDGEVFPYVINLEKCIQNKIRDEEISRVIKEESIEEYERGHDSLEVKLSDLKNLIIKFLPSVLCKELCQKLLTELFRLEKDLENHSRIEDKVLVPKVKMLEQKYLDIHGIAR
;
A
#
# COMPACT_ATOMS: atom_id res chain seq x y z
N MET A 1 20.16 36.86 12.19
CA MET A 1 19.66 36.09 11.03
C MET A 1 19.50 34.60 11.35
N GLU A 2 20.33 34.03 12.25
CA GLU A 2 20.25 32.61 12.66
C GLU A 2 18.93 32.19 13.33
N ASN A 3 18.31 33.05 14.16
CA ASN A 3 17.06 32.73 14.86
C ASN A 3 15.84 32.53 13.92
N GLY A 4 15.83 33.15 12.74
CA GLY A 4 14.74 33.01 11.77
C GLY A 4 14.80 31.68 11.01
N VAL A 5 16.01 31.22 10.67
CA VAL A 5 16.24 29.93 10.00
C VAL A 5 15.92 28.77 10.94
N PHE A 6 16.30 28.88 12.21
CA PHE A 6 16.02 27.86 13.22
C PHE A 6 14.51 27.67 13.47
N HIS A 7 13.75 28.77 13.57
CA HIS A 7 12.30 28.72 13.76
C HIS A 7 11.55 28.19 12.53
N SER A 8 12.06 28.47 11.31
CA SER A 8 11.54 27.90 10.07
C SER A 8 11.78 26.38 9.99
N ASN A 9 12.97 25.92 10.39
CA ASN A 9 13.31 24.49 10.38
C ASN A 9 12.47 23.69 11.37
N LEU A 10 12.18 24.22 12.56
CA LEU A 10 11.30 23.55 13.54
C LEU A 10 9.88 23.34 13.01
N LYS A 11 9.33 24.33 12.28
CA LYS A 11 8.01 24.22 11.65
C LYS A 11 8.02 23.16 10.54
N ASN A 12 9.06 23.11 9.73
CA ASN A 12 9.21 22.11 8.66
C ASN A 12 9.37 20.69 9.23
N ILE A 13 10.15 20.51 10.30
CA ILE A 13 10.28 19.23 11.01
C ILE A 13 8.93 18.74 11.53
N LYS A 14 8.13 19.64 12.13
CA LYS A 14 6.80 19.28 12.61
C LYS A 14 5.90 18.81 11.46
N LEU A 15 5.84 19.57 10.36
CA LEU A 15 5.03 19.23 9.21
C LEU A 15 5.41 17.86 8.60
N LEU A 16 6.71 17.59 8.49
CA LEU A 16 7.22 16.31 7.99
C LEU A 16 6.89 15.16 8.93
N ASN A 17 6.95 15.38 10.24
CA ASN A 17 6.56 14.37 11.22
C ASN A 17 5.06 14.07 11.18
N ASP A 18 4.22 15.10 11.03
CA ASP A 18 2.77 14.93 10.91
C ASP A 18 2.42 14.17 9.61
N PHE A 19 3.05 14.53 8.49
CA PHE A 19 2.91 13.81 7.22
C PHE A 19 3.36 12.34 7.36
N PHE A 20 4.52 12.08 7.96
CA PHE A 20 5.05 10.73 8.10
C PHE A 20 4.14 9.84 8.98
N LYS A 21 3.53 10.40 10.02
CA LYS A 21 2.55 9.68 10.86
C LYS A 21 1.30 9.33 10.08
N GLU A 22 0.76 10.26 9.31
CA GLU A 22 -0.41 10.03 8.46
C GLU A 22 -0.12 8.93 7.44
N TYR A 23 1.01 9.05 6.73
CA TYR A 23 1.49 8.02 5.81
C TYR A 23 1.62 6.64 6.47
N THR A 24 2.21 6.58 7.67
CA THR A 24 2.37 5.32 8.42
C THR A 24 1.01 4.71 8.77
N ASN A 25 0.04 5.52 9.19
CA ASN A 25 -1.30 5.04 9.52
C ASN A 25 -2.01 4.47 8.29
N GLU A 26 -1.91 5.12 7.14
CA GLU A 26 -2.48 4.64 5.88
C GLU A 26 -1.84 3.32 5.44
N LEU A 27 -0.51 3.25 5.46
CA LEU A 27 0.23 2.03 5.11
C LEU A 27 -0.14 0.86 6.03
N LEU A 28 -0.19 1.08 7.35
CA LEU A 28 -0.57 0.03 8.31
C LEU A 28 -2.03 -0.39 8.13
N HIS A 29 -2.92 0.53 7.80
CA HIS A 29 -4.32 0.20 7.52
C HIS A 29 -4.44 -0.67 6.27
N HIS A 30 -3.70 -0.33 5.21
CA HIS A 30 -3.63 -1.08 3.97
C HIS A 30 -3.14 -2.52 4.19
N LEU A 31 -1.97 -2.69 4.81
CA LEU A 31 -1.41 -4.01 5.13
C LEU A 31 -2.33 -4.83 6.04
N LYS A 32 -3.00 -4.19 6.99
CA LYS A 32 -3.97 -4.86 7.86
C LYS A 32 -5.19 -5.36 7.09
N LYS A 33 -5.67 -4.61 6.10
CA LYS A 33 -6.78 -5.04 5.23
C LYS A 33 -6.36 -6.24 4.38
N GLU A 34 -5.14 -6.25 3.87
CA GLU A 34 -4.58 -7.38 3.14
C GLU A 34 -4.57 -8.66 3.98
N ASP A 35 -3.96 -8.59 5.16
CA ASP A 35 -3.84 -9.72 6.08
C ASP A 35 -5.20 -10.20 6.61
N GLY A 36 -6.11 -9.27 6.88
CA GLY A 36 -7.39 -9.55 7.52
C GLY A 36 -8.51 -9.98 6.58
N GLU A 37 -8.48 -9.52 5.33
CA GLU A 37 -9.60 -9.66 4.39
C GLU A 37 -9.16 -10.25 3.05
N VAL A 38 -8.16 -9.64 2.40
CA VAL A 38 -7.80 -9.98 1.01
C VAL A 38 -7.17 -11.37 0.92
N PHE A 39 -6.11 -11.65 1.68
CA PHE A 39 -5.44 -12.95 1.62
C PHE A 39 -6.34 -14.10 2.11
N PRO A 40 -7.09 -13.94 3.22
CA PRO A 40 -8.09 -14.94 3.61
C PRO A 40 -9.13 -15.22 2.53
N TYR A 41 -9.64 -14.19 1.86
CA TYR A 41 -10.56 -14.34 0.73
C TYR A 41 -9.95 -15.17 -0.39
N VAL A 42 -8.72 -14.85 -0.84
CA VAL A 42 -8.02 -15.57 -1.91
C VAL A 42 -7.84 -17.05 -1.57
N ILE A 43 -7.44 -17.35 -0.32
CA ILE A 43 -7.28 -18.73 0.16
C ILE A 43 -8.62 -19.47 0.18
N ASN A 44 -9.70 -18.80 0.61
CA ASN A 44 -11.03 -19.43 0.65
C ASN A 44 -11.56 -19.70 -0.77
N LEU A 45 -11.40 -18.73 -1.68
CA LEU A 45 -11.74 -18.88 -3.10
C LEU A 45 -11.05 -20.12 -3.71
N GLU A 46 -9.75 -20.29 -3.48
CA GLU A 46 -9.02 -21.45 -3.96
C GLU A 46 -9.57 -22.76 -3.39
N LYS A 47 -9.85 -22.81 -2.08
CA LYS A 47 -10.44 -23.99 -1.42
C LYS A 47 -11.81 -24.34 -1.98
N CYS A 48 -12.65 -23.35 -2.23
CA CYS A 48 -13.97 -23.55 -2.83
C CYS A 48 -13.87 -24.14 -4.24
N ILE A 49 -12.93 -23.63 -5.05
CA ILE A 49 -12.64 -24.17 -6.39
C ILE A 49 -12.15 -25.63 -6.31
N GLN A 50 -11.21 -25.95 -5.42
CA GLN A 50 -10.65 -27.30 -5.29
C GLN A 50 -11.70 -28.32 -4.87
N ASN A 51 -12.59 -27.95 -3.95
CA ASN A 51 -13.62 -28.84 -3.41
C ASN A 51 -14.96 -28.75 -4.16
N LYS A 52 -15.06 -27.89 -5.17
CA LYS A 52 -16.30 -27.56 -5.90
C LYS A 52 -17.45 -27.17 -4.95
N ILE A 53 -17.12 -26.41 -3.92
CA ILE A 53 -18.08 -25.89 -2.94
C ILE A 53 -18.55 -24.51 -3.40
N ARG A 54 -19.86 -24.37 -3.57
CA ARG A 54 -20.47 -23.06 -3.77
C ARG A 54 -20.61 -22.38 -2.41
N ASP A 55 -19.91 -21.28 -2.26
CA ASP A 55 -19.98 -20.34 -1.14
C ASP A 55 -20.68 -19.05 -1.60
N GLU A 56 -21.76 -18.69 -0.92
CA GLU A 56 -22.56 -17.50 -1.22
C GLU A 56 -21.76 -16.22 -0.99
N GLU A 57 -20.89 -16.21 0.03
CA GLU A 57 -20.09 -15.04 0.36
C GLU A 57 -19.00 -14.79 -0.67
N ILE A 58 -18.32 -15.85 -1.13
CA ILE A 58 -17.40 -15.73 -2.27
C ILE A 58 -18.12 -15.19 -3.51
N SER A 59 -19.35 -15.65 -3.75
CA SER A 59 -20.16 -15.18 -4.88
C SER A 59 -20.52 -13.70 -4.76
N ARG A 60 -20.79 -13.22 -3.54
CA ARG A 60 -21.05 -11.81 -3.24
C ARG A 60 -19.80 -10.96 -3.45
N VAL A 61 -18.67 -11.37 -2.86
CA VAL A 61 -17.39 -10.65 -2.97
C VAL A 61 -16.96 -10.50 -4.42
N ILE A 62 -17.07 -11.55 -5.25
CA ILE A 62 -16.72 -11.46 -6.69
C ILE A 62 -17.55 -10.39 -7.44
N LYS A 63 -18.79 -10.13 -7.00
CA LYS A 63 -19.70 -9.18 -7.65
C LYS A 63 -19.57 -7.76 -7.13
N GLU A 64 -19.38 -7.60 -5.83
CA GLU A 64 -19.46 -6.30 -5.15
C GLU A 64 -18.08 -5.75 -4.78
N GLU A 65 -17.12 -6.63 -4.49
CA GLU A 65 -15.84 -6.30 -3.84
C GLU A 65 -14.68 -7.09 -4.47
N SER A 66 -14.74 -7.33 -5.79
CA SER A 66 -13.74 -8.15 -6.50
C SER A 66 -12.31 -7.64 -6.31
N ILE A 67 -11.32 -8.49 -6.56
CA ILE A 67 -9.91 -8.09 -6.48
C ILE A 67 -9.57 -6.87 -7.36
N GLU A 68 -10.35 -6.62 -8.42
CA GLU A 68 -10.24 -5.45 -9.30
C GLU A 68 -10.68 -4.13 -8.65
N GLU A 69 -11.64 -4.17 -7.72
CA GLU A 69 -12.01 -3.00 -6.92
C GLU A 69 -10.95 -2.71 -5.86
N TYR A 70 -10.35 -3.76 -5.28
CA TYR A 70 -9.22 -3.63 -4.36
C TYR A 70 -7.97 -3.01 -5.02
N GLU A 71 -7.60 -3.46 -6.23
CA GLU A 71 -6.45 -2.96 -7.01
C GLU A 71 -6.50 -1.42 -7.21
N ARG A 72 -7.69 -0.87 -7.46
CA ARG A 72 -7.86 0.58 -7.73
C ARG A 72 -7.47 1.50 -6.56
N GLY A 73 -7.27 0.96 -5.35
CA GLY A 73 -6.84 1.73 -4.18
C GLY A 73 -5.33 1.90 -4.00
N HIS A 74 -4.49 1.18 -4.77
CA HIS A 74 -3.05 1.04 -4.50
C HIS A 74 -2.20 2.26 -4.90
N ASP A 75 -2.54 2.95 -5.98
CA ASP A 75 -1.71 4.00 -6.60
C ASP A 75 -1.36 5.20 -5.68
N SER A 76 -2.01 5.37 -4.54
CA SER A 76 -1.86 6.57 -3.71
C SER A 76 -0.69 6.54 -2.72
N LEU A 77 -0.22 5.35 -2.29
CA LEU A 77 0.79 5.24 -1.23
C LEU A 77 2.21 5.54 -1.75
N GLU A 78 2.59 4.97 -2.89
CA GLU A 78 3.93 5.15 -3.47
C GLU A 78 4.22 6.63 -3.79
N VAL A 79 3.23 7.34 -4.34
CA VAL A 79 3.33 8.78 -4.67
C VAL A 79 3.61 9.61 -3.41
N LYS A 80 2.92 9.32 -2.30
CA LYS A 80 3.08 10.05 -1.03
C LYS A 80 4.48 9.90 -0.44
N LEU A 81 5.09 8.72 -0.53
CA LEU A 81 6.44 8.50 -0.02
C LEU A 81 7.51 9.20 -0.88
N SER A 82 7.31 9.22 -2.20
CA SER A 82 8.17 9.97 -3.12
C SER A 82 8.14 11.48 -2.80
N ASP A 83 6.94 12.02 -2.57
CA ASP A 83 6.75 13.42 -2.18
C ASP A 83 7.43 13.75 -0.84
N LEU A 84 7.31 12.88 0.17
CA LEU A 84 7.98 13.06 1.46
C LEU A 84 9.50 13.20 1.31
N LYS A 85 10.14 12.32 0.53
CA LYS A 85 11.58 12.39 0.27
C LYS A 85 11.96 13.71 -0.41
N ASN A 86 11.18 14.13 -1.41
CA ASN A 86 11.40 15.39 -2.10
C ASN A 86 11.26 16.60 -1.16
N LEU A 87 10.31 16.58 -0.23
CA LEU A 87 10.14 17.62 0.77
C LEU A 87 11.32 17.66 1.76
N ILE A 88 11.81 16.50 2.22
CA ILE A 88 12.99 16.42 3.11
C ILE A 88 14.23 16.98 2.40
N ILE A 89 14.48 16.60 1.14
CA ILE A 89 15.64 17.09 0.38
C ILE A 89 15.58 18.61 0.19
N LYS A 90 14.40 19.16 -0.11
CA LYS A 90 14.22 20.59 -0.44
C LYS A 90 14.16 21.50 0.78
N PHE A 91 13.52 21.07 1.87
CA PHE A 91 13.11 21.95 2.99
C PHE A 91 13.78 21.66 4.33
N LEU A 92 14.57 20.58 4.41
CA LEU A 92 15.40 20.23 5.56
C LEU A 92 16.94 20.37 5.35
N PRO A 93 17.49 21.02 4.31
CA PRO A 93 18.94 21.09 4.19
C PRO A 93 19.48 22.13 5.19
N SER A 94 19.90 21.69 6.38
CA SER A 94 20.77 22.50 7.22
C SER A 94 21.79 21.67 8.01
N VAL A 95 22.97 22.28 8.14
CA VAL A 95 24.32 21.74 8.35
C VAL A 95 24.53 21.05 9.71
N LEU A 96 23.53 21.05 10.59
CA LEU A 96 23.66 20.60 11.99
C LEU A 96 23.42 19.09 12.19
N CYS A 97 22.87 18.37 11.21
CA CYS A 97 22.53 16.94 11.36
C CYS A 97 22.67 16.14 10.04
N LYS A 98 23.76 16.36 9.30
CA LYS A 98 24.01 15.72 8.00
C LYS A 98 23.91 14.19 8.06
N GLU A 99 24.49 13.56 9.09
CA GLU A 99 24.44 12.11 9.27
C GLU A 99 23.03 11.58 9.53
N LEU A 100 22.24 12.28 10.36
CA LEU A 100 20.86 11.89 10.66
C LEU A 100 19.96 12.03 9.44
N CYS A 101 20.12 13.13 8.69
CA CYS A 101 19.39 13.36 7.45
C CYS A 101 19.75 12.30 6.39
N GLN A 102 21.04 11.97 6.27
CA GLN A 102 21.49 10.92 5.35
C GLN A 102 20.93 9.54 5.75
N LYS A 103 20.94 9.20 7.04
CA LYS A 103 20.32 7.96 7.54
C LYS A 103 18.83 7.92 7.24
N LEU A 104 18.10 8.99 7.57
CA LEU A 104 16.67 9.09 7.30
C LEU A 104 16.35 8.91 5.81
N LEU A 105 17.04 9.64 4.93
CA LEU A 105 16.84 9.51 3.50
C LEU A 105 17.15 8.09 3.02
N THR A 106 18.23 7.47 3.51
CA THR A 106 18.61 6.10 3.15
C THR A 106 17.51 5.11 3.50
N GLU A 107 16.94 5.19 4.71
CA GLU A 107 15.85 4.30 5.12
C GLU A 107 14.56 4.58 4.32
N LEU A 108 14.26 5.84 3.99
CA LEU A 108 13.11 6.17 3.14
C LEU A 108 13.26 5.64 1.70
N PHE A 109 14.46 5.67 1.13
CA PHE A 109 14.72 5.07 -0.19
C PHE A 109 14.60 3.55 -0.17
N ARG A 110 15.03 2.89 0.91
CA ARG A 110 14.84 1.44 1.06
C ARG A 110 13.37 1.08 1.17
N LEU A 111 12.64 1.79 2.03
CA LEU A 111 11.20 1.59 2.20
C LEU A 111 10.44 1.79 0.89
N GLU A 112 10.76 2.83 0.12
CA GLU A 112 10.15 3.04 -1.20
C GLU A 112 10.41 1.87 -2.13
N LYS A 113 11.65 1.36 -2.17
CA LYS A 113 11.97 0.23 -3.03
C LYS A 113 11.24 -1.04 -2.61
N ASP A 114 11.08 -1.26 -1.31
CA ASP A 114 10.34 -2.39 -0.78
C ASP A 114 8.86 -2.29 -1.15
N LEU A 115 8.26 -1.11 -1.04
CA LEU A 115 6.86 -0.87 -1.43
C LEU A 115 6.64 -0.97 -2.94
N GLU A 116 7.54 -0.43 -3.76
CA GLU A 116 7.49 -0.60 -5.23
C GLU A 116 7.53 -2.08 -5.62
N ASN A 117 8.33 -2.88 -4.90
CA ASN A 117 8.38 -4.32 -5.14
C ASN A 117 7.10 -5.02 -4.65
N HIS A 118 6.56 -4.62 -3.49
CA HIS A 118 5.30 -5.12 -2.93
C HIS A 118 4.15 -4.92 -3.93
N SER A 119 3.87 -3.68 -4.31
CA SER A 119 2.78 -3.35 -5.23
C SER A 119 3.01 -3.98 -6.61
N ARG A 120 4.26 -4.03 -7.10
CA ARG A 120 4.56 -4.73 -8.36
C ARG A 120 4.23 -6.22 -8.31
N ILE A 121 4.47 -6.90 -7.19
CA ILE A 121 4.10 -8.32 -7.04
C ILE A 121 2.58 -8.46 -7.03
N GLU A 122 1.88 -7.57 -6.35
CA GLU A 122 0.43 -7.59 -6.29
C GLU A 122 -0.21 -7.35 -7.66
N ASP A 123 0.14 -6.24 -8.31
CA ASP A 123 -0.42 -5.83 -9.60
C ASP A 123 -0.08 -6.78 -10.74
N LYS A 124 1.14 -7.31 -10.76
CA LYS A 124 1.62 -8.13 -11.89
C LYS A 124 1.43 -9.63 -11.67
N VAL A 125 1.21 -10.07 -10.43
CA VAL A 125 1.13 -11.50 -10.11
C VAL A 125 -0.13 -11.84 -9.34
N LEU A 126 -0.35 -11.25 -8.16
CA LEU A 126 -1.47 -11.64 -7.30
C LEU A 126 -2.81 -11.30 -7.94
N VAL A 127 -3.03 -10.03 -8.26
CA VAL A 127 -4.30 -9.52 -8.79
C VAL A 127 -4.70 -10.25 -10.08
N PRO A 128 -3.83 -10.40 -11.11
CA PRO A 128 -4.19 -11.14 -12.31
C PRO A 128 -4.53 -12.61 -12.03
N LYS A 129 -3.81 -13.27 -11.12
CA LYS A 129 -4.10 -14.66 -10.75
C LYS A 129 -5.44 -14.79 -10.04
N VAL A 130 -5.76 -13.88 -9.13
CA VAL A 130 -7.04 -13.90 -8.41
C VAL A 130 -8.19 -13.64 -9.38
N LYS A 131 -8.08 -12.68 -10.31
CA LYS A 131 -9.08 -12.47 -11.37
C LYS A 131 -9.38 -13.76 -12.15
N MET A 132 -8.34 -14.54 -12.47
CA MET A 132 -8.52 -15.85 -13.12
C MET A 132 -9.22 -16.88 -12.22
N LEU A 133 -8.93 -16.89 -10.91
CA LEU A 133 -9.61 -17.77 -9.95
C LEU A 133 -11.08 -17.39 -9.77
N GLU A 134 -11.39 -16.10 -9.66
CA GLU A 134 -12.76 -15.59 -9.57
C GLU A 134 -13.58 -16.06 -10.78
N GLN A 135 -13.06 -15.86 -12.00
CA GLN A 135 -13.74 -16.32 -13.22
C GLN A 135 -13.91 -17.85 -13.23
N LYS A 136 -12.87 -18.60 -12.87
CA LYS A 136 -12.94 -20.07 -12.80
C LYS A 136 -14.01 -20.53 -11.81
N TYR A 137 -14.15 -19.87 -10.67
CA TYR A 137 -15.16 -20.17 -9.67
C TYR A 137 -16.57 -19.93 -10.23
N LEU A 138 -16.80 -18.78 -10.89
CA LEU A 138 -18.07 -18.48 -11.54
C LEU A 138 -18.44 -19.54 -12.59
N ASP A 139 -17.48 -19.97 -13.41
CA ASP A 139 -17.67 -20.98 -14.45
C ASP A 139 -18.05 -22.36 -13.87
N ILE A 140 -17.35 -22.81 -12.83
CA ILE A 140 -17.62 -24.10 -12.16
C ILE A 140 -19.03 -24.14 -11.58
N HIS A 141 -19.54 -23.00 -11.11
CA HIS A 141 -20.82 -22.90 -10.42
C HIS A 141 -21.97 -22.33 -11.27
N GLY A 142 -21.71 -22.00 -12.53
CA GLY A 142 -22.72 -21.46 -13.45
C GLY A 142 -23.26 -20.10 -13.02
N ILE A 143 -22.42 -19.24 -12.43
CA ILE A 143 -22.81 -17.92 -11.91
C ILE A 143 -22.45 -16.87 -12.97
N ALA A 144 -23.42 -16.03 -13.35
CA ALA A 144 -23.13 -14.85 -14.17
C ALA A 144 -22.43 -13.78 -13.33
N ARG A 145 -21.37 -13.17 -13.89
CA ARG A 145 -20.70 -12.00 -13.31
C ARG A 145 -21.65 -10.81 -13.29
#